data_AF-A0A1Y2DHF1-F1
#
_entry.id   AF-A0A1Y2DHF1-F1
#
_cell.length_a   1.000
_cell.length_b   1.000
_cell.length_c   1.000
_cell.angle_alpha   90.00
_cell.angle_beta   90.00
_cell.angle_gamma   90.00
#
_symmetry.space_group_name_H-M   'P 1'
#
loop_
_entity.id
_entity.type
_entity.pdbx_description
1 polymer ?
#
loop_
_entity_poly.entity_id
_entity_poly.type
_entity_poly.pdbx_seq_one_letter_code
_entity_poly.pdbx_strand_id
1 'polypeptide(L)'
;MSQPTLTVTYSSPTNAPFSHTTPLSAIATADKTTHLNSLRAAITDLQTRINTELTQRMDEDKIAAEQLKEGQVEEAQHKVKRAKSEKVDEDAEEENYGEEVVEED
;
A
#
# COMPACT_ATOMS: atom_id res chain seq x y z
N MET A 1 2.79 30.29 -33.04
CA MET A 1 1.57 29.81 -32.37
C MET A 1 1.99 28.72 -31.40
N SER A 2 1.70 28.85 -30.10
CA SER A 2 2.00 27.80 -29.11
C SER A 2 1.06 26.61 -29.34
N GLN A 3 1.59 25.40 -29.40
CA GLN A 3 0.79 24.19 -29.53
C GLN A 3 0.04 23.91 -28.20
N PRO A 4 -1.27 23.65 -28.22
CA PRO A 4 -2.00 23.31 -27.01
C PRO A 4 -1.58 21.93 -26.48
N THR A 5 -1.64 21.74 -25.17
CA THR A 5 -1.29 20.48 -24.51
C THR A 5 -2.40 20.04 -23.56
N LEU A 6 -2.63 18.74 -23.47
CA LEU A 6 -3.47 18.11 -22.46
C LEU A 6 -2.56 17.52 -21.38
N THR A 7 -2.74 17.96 -20.14
CA THR A 7 -1.86 17.56 -19.03
C THR A 7 -2.67 16.99 -17.89
N VAL A 8 -2.17 15.92 -17.29
CA VAL A 8 -2.65 15.38 -16.01
C VAL A 8 -1.50 15.29 -15.03
N THR A 9 -1.80 15.56 -13.77
CA THR A 9 -0.86 15.36 -12.65
C THR A 9 -1.61 14.68 -11.52
N TYR A 10 -0.97 13.67 -10.95
CA TYR A 10 -1.45 12.93 -9.79
C TYR A 10 -0.45 13.10 -8.64
N SER A 11 -1.00 13.26 -7.45
CA SER A 11 -0.23 13.38 -6.21
C SER A 11 -0.95 12.60 -5.11
N SER A 12 -0.18 11.90 -4.29
CA SER A 12 -0.67 11.12 -3.16
C SER A 12 0.33 11.17 -2.01
N PRO A 13 -0.12 11.05 -0.73
CA PRO A 13 0.78 10.97 0.41
C PRO A 13 1.58 9.67 0.49
N THR A 14 1.01 8.56 -0.01
CA THR A 14 1.58 7.21 0.12
C THR A 14 2.18 6.69 -1.17
N ASN A 15 1.76 7.25 -2.31
CA ASN A 15 2.08 6.78 -3.65
C ASN A 15 2.89 7.84 -4.40
N ALA A 16 3.89 7.42 -5.21
CA ALA A 16 4.74 8.34 -5.96
C ALA A 16 3.93 9.21 -6.95
N PRO A 17 4.22 10.51 -7.10
CA PRO A 17 3.48 11.34 -8.06
C PRO A 17 3.71 10.87 -9.50
N PHE A 18 2.74 11.10 -10.38
CA PHE A 18 2.92 10.92 -11.82
C PHE A 18 2.35 12.09 -12.61
N SER A 19 2.93 12.35 -13.77
CA SER A 19 2.44 13.38 -14.69
C SER A 19 2.51 12.87 -16.12
N HIS A 20 1.52 13.25 -16.91
CA HIS A 20 1.51 12.95 -18.34
C HIS A 20 1.06 14.19 -19.11
N THR A 21 1.73 14.45 -20.24
CA THR A 21 1.42 15.55 -21.13
C THR A 21 1.34 15.04 -22.55
N THR A 22 0.20 15.31 -23.19
CA THR A 22 -0.08 14.95 -24.58
C THR A 22 -0.18 16.23 -25.42
N PRO A 23 0.66 16.42 -26.43
CA PRO A 23 0.52 17.54 -27.35
C PRO A 23 -0.74 17.37 -28.21
N LEU A 24 -1.49 18.46 -28.43
CA LEU A 24 -2.69 18.48 -29.25
C LEU A 24 -2.42 19.20 -30.57
N SER A 25 -3.19 18.87 -31.61
CA SER A 25 -3.08 19.55 -32.91
C SER A 25 -3.39 21.04 -32.81
N ALA A 26 -2.63 21.87 -33.53
CA ALA A 26 -2.84 23.31 -33.56
C ALA A 26 -4.24 23.67 -34.07
N ILE A 27 -4.86 24.67 -33.45
CA ILE A 27 -6.23 25.10 -33.76
C ILE A 27 -6.19 26.04 -34.96
N ALA A 28 -6.19 25.49 -36.18
CA ALA A 28 -6.57 26.25 -37.35
C ALA A 28 -8.11 26.28 -37.42
N THR A 29 -8.71 27.46 -37.58
CA THR A 29 -10.18 27.66 -37.57
C THR A 29 -10.90 26.87 -38.67
N ALA A 30 -10.19 26.47 -39.74
CA ALA A 30 -10.69 25.62 -40.82
C ALA A 30 -10.89 24.14 -40.41
N ASP A 31 -10.23 23.67 -39.34
CA ASP A 31 -10.12 22.25 -38.98
C ASP A 31 -10.72 21.90 -37.61
N LYS A 32 -11.76 22.63 -37.19
CA LYS A 32 -12.40 22.46 -35.87
C LYS A 32 -12.84 21.02 -35.59
N THR A 33 -13.43 20.34 -36.58
CA THR A 33 -13.87 18.95 -36.44
C THR A 33 -12.69 18.00 -36.21
N THR A 34 -11.60 18.19 -36.97
CA THR A 34 -10.36 17.42 -36.82
C THR A 34 -9.72 17.64 -35.46
N HIS A 35 -9.66 18.90 -35.00
CA HIS A 35 -9.14 19.25 -33.69
C HIS A 35 -9.97 18.60 -32.56
N LEU A 36 -11.30 18.68 -32.62
CA LEU A 36 -12.18 18.06 -31.62
C LEU A 36 -12.09 16.53 -31.63
N ASN A 37 -11.93 15.91 -32.79
CA ASN A 37 -11.74 14.46 -32.89
C ASN A 37 -10.39 14.03 -32.29
N SER A 38 -9.32 14.76 -32.60
CA SER A 38 -8.00 14.54 -32.00
C SER A 38 -8.03 14.73 -30.48
N LEU A 39 -8.71 15.77 -29.99
CA LEU A 39 -8.88 16.00 -28.56
C LEU A 39 -9.66 14.87 -27.88
N ARG A 40 -10.75 14.39 -28.49
CA ARG A 40 -11.52 13.26 -27.94
C ARG A 40 -10.68 11.99 -27.86
N ALA A 41 -9.92 11.67 -28.90
CA ALA A 41 -9.01 10.53 -28.89
C ALA A 41 -7.96 10.67 -27.78
N ALA A 42 -7.31 11.83 -27.69
CA ALA A 42 -6.31 12.10 -26.64
C ALA A 42 -6.90 11.98 -25.22
N ILE A 43 -8.14 12.40 -25.01
CA ILE A 43 -8.84 12.25 -23.73
C ILE A 43 -9.12 10.77 -23.41
N THR A 44 -9.62 9.99 -24.36
CA THR A 44 -9.87 8.56 -24.17
C THR A 44 -8.59 7.79 -23.84
N ASP A 45 -7.50 8.11 -24.53
CA ASP A 45 -6.19 7.50 -24.28
C ASP A 45 -5.68 7.89 -22.89
N LEU A 46 -5.80 9.18 -22.53
CA LEU A 46 -5.41 9.67 -21.23
C LEU A 46 -6.21 9.01 -20.10
N GLN A 47 -7.52 8.83 -20.29
CA GLN A 47 -8.39 8.16 -19.34
C GLN A 47 -7.98 6.70 -19.15
N THR A 48 -7.70 5.99 -20.25
CA THR A 48 -7.20 4.61 -20.20
C THR A 48 -5.92 4.54 -19.38
N ARG A 49 -4.97 5.44 -19.65
CA ARG A 49 -3.69 5.50 -18.94
C ARG A 49 -3.86 5.78 -17.45
N ILE A 50 -4.69 6.75 -17.08
CA ILE A 50 -4.98 7.07 -15.67
C ILE A 50 -5.57 5.85 -14.96
N ASN A 51 -6.54 5.17 -15.59
CA ASN A 51 -7.16 4.00 -14.99
C ASN A 51 -6.14 2.88 -14.79
N THR A 52 -5.29 2.60 -15.77
CA THR A 52 -4.22 1.60 -15.65
C THR A 52 -3.27 1.93 -14.49
N GLU A 53 -2.79 3.17 -14.40
CA GLU A 53 -1.89 3.61 -13.34
C GLU A 53 -2.54 3.51 -11.94
N LEU A 54 -3.79 3.97 -11.82
CA LEU A 54 -4.50 3.91 -10.54
C LEU A 54 -4.81 2.46 -10.13
N THR A 55 -5.19 1.59 -11.07
CA THR A 55 -5.42 0.17 -10.78
C THR A 55 -4.13 -0.51 -10.34
N GLN A 56 -3.00 -0.28 -11.02
CA GLN A 56 -1.72 -0.83 -10.61
C GLN A 56 -1.36 -0.41 -9.18
N ARG A 57 -1.56 0.86 -8.84
CA ARG A 57 -1.28 1.38 -7.48
C ARG A 57 -2.22 0.82 -6.43
N MET A 58 -3.48 0.59 -6.78
CA MET A 58 -4.42 -0.10 -5.87
C MET A 58 -3.97 -1.53 -5.57
N ASP A 59 -3.43 -2.24 -6.57
CA ASP A 59 -2.89 -3.59 -6.38
C ASP A 59 -1.62 -3.56 -5.53
N GLU A 60 -0.73 -2.61 -5.77
CA GLU A 60 0.47 -2.37 -4.93
C GLU A 60 0.09 -2.04 -3.48
N ASP A 61 -0.88 -1.14 -3.28
CA ASP A 61 -1.39 -0.77 -1.96
C ASP A 61 -2.05 -1.96 -1.25
N LYS A 62 -2.75 -2.83 -1.98
CA LYS A 62 -3.35 -4.05 -1.43
C LYS A 62 -2.28 -5.01 -0.92
N ILE A 63 -1.24 -5.25 -1.72
CA ILE A 63 -0.11 -6.11 -1.32
C ILE A 63 0.60 -5.52 -0.10
N ALA A 64 0.87 -4.20 -0.12
CA ALA A 64 1.51 -3.52 1.02
C ALA A 64 0.67 -3.64 2.30
N ALA A 65 -0.65 -3.47 2.19
CA ALA A 65 -1.55 -3.61 3.34
C ALA A 65 -1.63 -5.05 3.87
N GLU A 66 -1.53 -6.07 3.00
CA GLU A 66 -1.48 -7.48 3.39
C GLU A 66 -0.16 -7.83 4.09
N GLN A 67 0.98 -7.37 3.56
CA GLN A 67 2.29 -7.56 4.18
C GLN A 67 2.40 -6.89 5.56
N LEU A 68 1.84 -5.70 5.73
CA LEU A 68 1.80 -5.03 7.03
C LEU A 68 1.01 -5.83 8.07
N LYS A 69 -0.06 -6.52 7.66
CA LYS A 69 -0.82 -7.41 8.54
C LYS A 69 -0.01 -8.66 8.89
N GLU A 70 0.65 -9.26 7.92
CA GLU A 70 1.47 -10.47 8.15
C GLU A 70 2.67 -10.19 9.06
N GLY A 71 3.36 -9.05 8.87
CA GLY A 71 4.44 -8.60 9.75
C GLY A 71 3.98 -8.31 11.19
N GLN A 72 2.76 -7.82 11.38
CA GLN A 72 2.17 -7.64 12.71
C GLN A 72 1.82 -8.97 13.39
N VAL A 73 1.42 -9.98 12.60
CA VAL A 73 1.14 -11.34 13.12
C VAL A 73 2.45 -12.04 13.50
N GLU A 74 3.49 -11.92 12.69
CA GLU A 74 4.85 -12.42 13.01
C GLU A 74 5.44 -11.74 14.25
N GLU A 75 5.34 -10.41 14.38
CA GLU A 75 5.83 -9.69 15.56
C GLU A 75 5.04 -10.05 16.83
N ALA A 76 3.72 -10.20 16.72
CA ALA A 76 2.88 -10.66 17.83
C ALA A 76 3.22 -12.11 18.24
N GLN A 77 3.43 -13.02 17.28
CA GLN A 77 3.82 -14.40 17.56
C GLN A 77 5.24 -14.52 18.14
N HIS A 78 6.19 -13.68 17.70
CA HIS A 78 7.54 -13.65 18.26
C HIS A 78 7.54 -13.12 19.71
N LYS A 79 6.69 -12.12 20.02
CA LYS A 79 6.50 -11.65 21.40
C LYS A 79 5.86 -12.70 22.30
N VAL A 80 4.87 -13.45 21.80
CA VAL A 80 4.24 -14.56 22.56
C VAL A 80 5.23 -15.71 22.80
N LYS A 81 6.05 -16.08 21.81
CA LYS A 81 7.09 -17.12 21.99
C LYS A 81 8.21 -16.69 22.95
N ARG A 82 8.65 -15.43 22.92
CA ARG A 82 9.60 -14.88 23.91
C ARG A 82 9.00 -14.86 25.32
N ALA A 83 7.75 -14.42 25.47
CA ALA A 83 7.06 -14.43 26.77
C ALA A 83 6.83 -15.85 27.33
N LYS A 84 6.65 -16.86 26.46
CA LYS A 84 6.52 -18.27 26.85
C LYS A 84 7.86 -18.96 27.18
N SER A 85 8.98 -18.38 26.73
CA SER A 85 10.33 -18.84 27.10
C SER A 85 10.79 -18.31 28.46
N GLU A 86 10.13 -17.28 28.99
CA GLU A 86 10.53 -16.57 30.22
C GLU A 86 9.61 -16.87 31.41
N LYS A 87 8.54 -17.66 31.21
CA LYS A 87 7.58 -18.02 32.25
C LYS A 87 7.50 -19.54 32.42
N VAL A 88 8.08 -19.97 33.54
CA VAL A 88 7.76 -21.16 34.36
C VAL A 88 8.19 -22.52 33.80
N ASP A 89 9.21 -23.09 34.44
CA ASP A 89 9.45 -24.52 34.49
C ASP A 89 8.53 -25.08 35.59
N GLU A 90 7.28 -25.40 35.23
CA GLU A 90 6.24 -25.88 36.14
C GLU A 90 6.66 -27.20 36.83
N ASP A 91 7.54 -27.99 36.19
CA ASP A 91 8.07 -29.25 36.73
C ASP A 91 9.01 -29.03 37.93
N ALA A 92 9.62 -27.85 38.07
CA ALA A 92 10.53 -27.53 39.17
C ALA A 92 9.82 -27.02 40.45
N GLU A 93 8.55 -26.57 40.34
CA GLU A 93 7.79 -26.05 41.49
C GLU A 93 7.01 -27.15 42.26
N GLU A 94 6.72 -28.32 41.65
CA GLU A 94 5.97 -29.40 42.32
C GLU A 94 6.79 -30.19 43.36
N GLU A 95 8.11 -30.26 43.22
CA GLU A 95 8.99 -31.04 44.13
C GLU A 95 9.24 -30.37 45.50
N ASN A 96 8.80 -29.12 45.69
CA ASN A 96 9.04 -28.33 46.92
C ASN A 96 7.81 -28.17 47.83
N TYR A 97 6.69 -28.84 47.51
CA TYR A 97 5.41 -28.71 48.25
C TYR A 97 5.08 -29.93 49.14
N GLY A 98 6.09 -30.67 49.60
CA GLY A 98 5.91 -31.98 50.22
C GLY A 98 6.48 -32.21 51.63
N GLU A 99 7.12 -31.24 52.29
CA GLU A 99 7.69 -31.46 53.62
C GLU A 99 7.58 -30.21 54.51
N GLU A 100 6.43 -30.05 55.19
CA GLU A 100 6.37 -29.17 56.35
C GLU A 100 7.13 -29.84 57.50
N VAL A 101 8.36 -29.39 57.75
CA VAL A 101 9.05 -29.65 59.02
C VAL A 101 8.35 -28.80 60.08
N VAL A 102 7.40 -29.41 60.78
CA VAL A 102 6.87 -28.89 62.04
C VAL A 102 7.99 -29.03 63.07
N GLU A 103 8.69 -27.93 63.40
CA GLU A 103 9.54 -27.91 64.58
C GLU A 103 8.66 -27.94 65.83
N GLU A 104 8.80 -29.01 66.63
CA GLU A 104 8.20 -29.14 67.96
C GLU A 104 9.02 -28.31 68.97
N ASP A 105 8.34 -27.43 69.73
CA ASP A 105 8.81 -26.85 71.00
C ASP A 105 7.95 -27.38 72.16
#